data_AF-A0A813L2Z7-F1
#
_entry.id   AF-A0A813L2Z7-F1
#
_cell.length_a   1.000
_cell.length_b   1.000
_cell.length_c   1.000
_cell.angle_alpha   90.00
_cell.angle_beta   90.00
_cell.angle_gamma   90.00
#
_symmetry.space_group_name_H-M   'P 1'
#
loop_
_entity.id
_entity.type
_entity.pdbx_description
1 polymer ?
#
loop_
_entity_poly.entity_id
_entity_poly.type
_entity_poly.pdbx_seq_one_letter_code
_entity_poly.pdbx_strand_id
1 'polypeptide(L)'
;MAVSEAPRKDELQYKDELRMHAKEDGAFYAAAPQAGEAHRLNAGWGMIFSEDHEQLVMQEDMSEKTMLVNEAKCLKALVDTGKCLPEGLWFGGEKFKVVQKDLAVEEGDQTIGWIFASRPKQGVHIILTTAQILVVFFDESKGLTLG
;
A
#
# COMPACT_ATOMS: atom_id res chain seq x y z
N MET A 1 -31.09 -11.91 14.86
CA MET A 1 -30.74 -10.53 14.49
C MET A 1 -29.51 -10.14 15.31
N ALA A 2 -28.33 -10.11 14.70
CA ALA A 2 -27.16 -9.57 15.37
C ALA A 2 -27.30 -8.04 15.39
N VAL A 3 -27.34 -7.46 16.58
CA VAL A 3 -27.33 -6.01 16.75
C VAL A 3 -25.90 -5.57 16.47
N SER A 4 -25.68 -4.93 15.32
CA SER A 4 -24.41 -4.26 15.06
C SER A 4 -24.36 -3.03 15.97
N GLU A 5 -23.63 -3.12 17.08
CA GLU A 5 -23.34 -1.95 17.91
C GLU A 5 -22.52 -0.94 17.11
N ALA A 6 -22.95 0.32 17.13
CA ALA A 6 -22.17 1.41 16.56
C ALA A 6 -20.85 1.52 17.34
N PRO A 7 -19.71 1.73 16.65
CA PRO A 7 -18.41 1.84 17.32
C PRO A 7 -18.42 3.00 18.32
N ARG A 8 -17.73 2.80 19.45
CA ARG A 8 -17.69 3.76 20.55
C ARG A 8 -16.92 5.03 20.13
N LYS A 9 -17.27 6.19 20.70
CA LYS A 9 -16.76 7.51 20.28
C LYS A 9 -15.24 7.66 20.45
N ASP A 10 -14.67 7.02 21.46
CA ASP A 10 -13.24 6.87 21.72
C ASP A 10 -12.53 6.08 20.62
N GLU A 11 -13.15 5.00 20.13
CA GLU A 11 -12.64 4.19 19.02
C GLU A 11 -12.70 4.95 17.69
N LEU A 12 -13.70 5.82 17.52
CA LEU A 12 -13.85 6.69 16.36
C LEU A 12 -12.83 7.84 16.39
N GLN A 13 -12.66 8.46 17.56
CA GLN A 13 -11.68 9.52 17.78
C GLN A 13 -10.25 9.04 17.57
N TYR A 14 -9.91 7.84 18.06
CA TYR A 14 -8.60 7.23 17.86
C TYR A 14 -8.33 6.86 16.39
N LYS A 15 -9.35 6.38 15.67
CA LYS A 15 -9.29 6.16 14.21
C LYS A 15 -9.11 7.47 13.44
N ASP A 16 -9.66 8.57 13.93
CA ASP A 16 -9.55 9.88 13.29
C ASP A 16 -8.23 10.61 13.64
N GLU A 17 -7.67 10.40 14.84
CA GLU A 17 -6.37 10.91 15.26
C GLU A 17 -5.21 10.19 14.56
N LEU A 18 -5.32 8.88 14.29
CA LEU A 18 -4.37 8.16 13.42
C LEU A 18 -4.46 8.55 11.94
N ARG A 19 -5.58 9.14 11.51
CA ARG A 19 -5.80 9.60 10.12
C ARG A 19 -5.21 10.98 9.84
N MET A 20 -4.94 11.79 10.86
CA MET A 20 -4.35 13.11 10.70
C MET A 20 -2.84 13.05 10.87
N HIS A 21 -2.12 13.00 9.75
CA HIS A 21 -1.07 13.98 9.37
C HIS A 21 -0.07 13.36 8.35
N ALA A 22 0.18 14.12 7.27
CA ALA A 22 1.25 13.97 6.29
C ALA A 22 1.24 12.74 5.33
N LYS A 23 0.27 12.67 4.41
CA LYS A 23 0.28 11.75 3.24
C LYS A 23 -0.41 12.36 2.02
N GLU A 24 -0.14 13.62 1.70
CA GLU A 24 -1.04 14.48 0.91
C GLU A 24 -1.69 13.81 -0.32
N ASP A 25 -0.92 13.09 -1.13
CA ASP A 25 -1.41 12.45 -2.38
C ASP A 25 -1.05 10.96 -2.53
N GLY A 26 -0.21 10.41 -1.65
CA GLY A 26 0.30 9.04 -1.77
C GLY A 26 1.47 8.90 -2.76
N ALA A 27 2.05 9.99 -3.24
CA ALA A 27 3.21 9.96 -4.13
C ALA A 27 4.50 9.60 -3.37
N PHE A 28 5.39 8.88 -4.05
CA PHE A 28 6.75 8.64 -3.57
C PHE A 28 7.60 9.90 -3.75
N TYR A 29 8.42 10.22 -2.74
CA TYR A 29 9.41 11.31 -2.79
C TYR A 29 10.87 10.80 -2.69
N ALA A 30 11.06 9.53 -2.30
CA ALA A 30 12.37 8.92 -2.15
C ALA A 30 12.32 7.41 -2.44
N ALA A 31 13.40 6.89 -3.03
CA ALA A 31 13.61 5.47 -3.29
C ALA A 31 15.03 5.06 -2.83
N ALA A 32 15.14 3.96 -2.08
CA ALA A 32 16.40 3.48 -1.54
C ALA A 32 16.62 1.99 -1.91
N PRO A 33 16.97 1.68 -3.17
CA PRO A 33 17.24 0.31 -3.59
C PRO A 33 18.56 -0.20 -2.98
N GLN A 34 18.74 -1.53 -2.95
CA GLN A 34 19.99 -2.15 -2.49
C GLN A 34 21.19 -1.64 -3.34
N ALA A 35 22.38 -1.52 -2.72
CA ALA A 35 23.59 -0.95 -3.35
C ALA A 35 24.00 -1.64 -4.67
N GLY A 36 23.62 -2.91 -4.85
CA GLY A 36 23.83 -3.68 -6.08
C GLY A 36 22.77 -3.44 -7.17
N GLU A 37 21.71 -2.67 -6.91
CA GLU A 37 20.65 -2.37 -7.88
C GLU A 37 20.66 -0.91 -8.32
N ALA A 38 21.22 -0.01 -7.49
CA ALA A 38 21.39 1.41 -7.77
C ALA A 38 22.22 1.73 -9.04
N HIS A 39 22.98 0.76 -9.56
CA HIS A 39 23.83 0.93 -10.75
C HIS A 39 23.07 0.92 -12.09
N ARG A 40 21.77 0.57 -12.09
CA ARG A 40 20.91 0.77 -13.27
C ARG A 40 20.27 2.15 -13.15
N LEU A 41 20.38 2.97 -14.20
CA LEU A 41 19.72 4.29 -14.27
C LEU A 41 18.26 4.15 -13.81
N ASN A 42 17.90 4.88 -12.73
CA ASN A 42 16.56 4.92 -12.14
C ASN A 42 16.04 3.63 -11.48
N ALA A 43 16.91 2.68 -11.09
CA ALA A 43 16.47 1.39 -10.53
C ALA A 43 15.47 1.49 -9.37
N GLY A 44 15.68 2.43 -8.44
CA GLY A 44 14.77 2.63 -7.31
C GLY A 44 13.39 3.10 -7.77
N TRP A 45 13.34 4.16 -8.59
CA TRP A 45 12.09 4.73 -9.08
C TRP A 45 11.31 3.79 -10.01
N GLY A 46 12.01 3.09 -10.92
CA GLY A 46 11.38 2.12 -11.81
C GLY A 46 10.82 0.88 -11.12
N MET A 47 11.19 0.63 -9.85
CA MET A 47 10.60 -0.45 -9.04
C MET A 47 9.33 -0.03 -8.31
N ILE A 48 9.16 1.27 -8.02
CA ILE A 48 8.14 1.75 -7.09
C ILE A 48 7.13 2.70 -7.74
N PHE A 49 7.44 3.24 -8.92
CA PHE A 49 6.62 4.24 -9.59
C PHE A 49 6.54 4.02 -11.10
N SER A 50 5.33 4.17 -11.63
CA SER A 50 5.07 4.41 -13.05
C SER A 50 4.12 5.59 -13.23
N GLU A 51 4.22 6.27 -14.37
CA GLU A 51 3.22 7.26 -14.80
C GLU A 51 1.82 6.65 -14.91
N ASP A 52 0.78 7.51 -14.92
CA ASP A 52 -0.59 7.09 -15.13
C ASP A 52 -0.73 6.28 -16.43
N HIS A 53 -1.32 5.10 -16.34
CA HIS A 53 -1.36 4.15 -17.45
C HIS A 53 -2.70 3.42 -17.55
N GLU A 54 -3.12 3.11 -18.77
CA GLU A 54 -4.28 2.26 -18.99
C GLU A 54 -3.92 0.79 -18.77
N GLN A 55 -4.80 0.08 -18.07
CA GLN A 55 -4.61 -1.33 -17.78
C GLN A 55 -5.93 -2.11 -17.88
N LEU A 56 -5.87 -3.31 -18.45
CA LEU A 56 -6.95 -4.29 -18.36
C LEU A 56 -7.00 -4.86 -16.95
N VAL A 57 -8.06 -4.52 -16.23
CA VAL A 57 -8.30 -4.96 -14.85
C VAL A 57 -9.48 -5.91 -14.82
N MET A 58 -9.22 -7.14 -14.37
CA MET A 58 -10.25 -8.15 -14.12
C MET A 58 -11.14 -7.73 -12.95
N GLN A 59 -12.45 -7.74 -13.19
CA GLN A 59 -13.49 -7.39 -12.23
C GLN A 59 -13.97 -8.64 -11.47
N GLU A 60 -14.85 -8.45 -10.48
CA GLU A 60 -15.42 -9.54 -9.68
C GLU A 60 -16.28 -10.51 -10.50
N ASP A 61 -16.87 -10.04 -11.60
CA ASP A 61 -17.68 -10.84 -12.52
C ASP A 61 -16.85 -11.56 -13.61
N MET A 62 -15.52 -11.59 -13.45
CA MET A 62 -14.56 -12.14 -14.43
C MET A 62 -14.51 -11.38 -15.77
N SER A 63 -15.20 -10.25 -15.91
CA SER A 63 -15.01 -9.36 -17.06
C SER A 63 -13.70 -8.58 -16.92
N GLU A 64 -13.12 -8.19 -18.06
CA GLU A 64 -11.98 -7.27 -18.08
C GLU A 64 -12.46 -5.88 -18.48
N LYS A 65 -11.96 -4.86 -17.78
CA LYS A 65 -12.24 -3.46 -18.08
C LYS A 65 -10.94 -2.68 -18.14
N THR A 66 -10.79 -1.87 -19.19
CA THR A 66 -9.71 -0.89 -19.25
C THR A 66 -9.97 0.20 -18.21
N MET A 67 -9.00 0.38 -17.31
CA MET A 67 -9.04 1.40 -16.27
C MET A 67 -7.76 2.23 -16.30
N LEU A 68 -7.88 3.52 -15.98
CA LEU A 68 -6.73 4.40 -15.80
C LEU A 68 -6.17 4.19 -14.40
N VAL A 69 -4.98 3.62 -14.31
CA VAL A 69 -4.26 3.39 -13.05
C VAL A 69 -3.43 4.62 -12.72
N ASN A 70 -3.65 5.16 -11.53
CA ASN A 70 -2.78 6.15 -10.89
C ASN A 70 -2.30 5.55 -9.56
N GLU A 71 -1.00 5.25 -9.46
CA GLU A 71 -0.45 4.45 -8.35
C GLU A 71 -0.55 5.18 -7.01
N ALA A 72 -0.26 6.48 -7.00
CA ALA A 72 -0.35 7.32 -5.80
C ALA A 72 -1.79 7.35 -5.25
N LYS A 73 -2.78 7.53 -6.13
CA LYS A 73 -4.21 7.49 -5.78
C LYS A 73 -4.64 6.13 -5.24
N CYS A 74 -4.14 5.04 -5.83
CA CYS A 74 -4.43 3.68 -5.36
C CYS A 74 -3.88 3.45 -3.94
N LEU A 75 -2.62 3.84 -3.69
CA LEU A 75 -2.00 3.77 -2.38
C LEU A 75 -2.74 4.65 -1.37
N LYS A 76 -3.04 5.91 -1.72
CA LYS A 76 -3.75 6.85 -0.85
C LYS A 76 -5.10 6.32 -0.42
N ALA A 77 -5.90 5.82 -1.37
CA ALA A 77 -7.20 5.24 -1.08
C ALA A 77 -7.11 4.03 -0.14
N LEU A 78 -6.12 3.15 -0.36
CA LEU A 78 -5.86 2.01 0.51
C LEU A 78 -5.49 2.45 1.92
N VAL A 79 -4.63 3.46 2.05
CA VAL A 79 -4.18 3.97 3.34
C VAL A 79 -5.30 4.68 4.11
N ASP A 80 -6.12 5.46 3.42
CA ASP A 80 -7.20 6.23 4.05
C ASP A 80 -8.36 5.34 4.50
N THR A 81 -8.71 4.36 3.67
CA THR A 81 -9.95 3.58 3.82
C THR A 81 -9.73 2.14 4.21
N GLY A 82 -8.49 1.66 4.14
CA GLY A 82 -8.15 0.24 4.20
C GLY A 82 -8.62 -0.56 2.98
N LYS A 83 -9.15 0.06 1.91
CA LYS A 83 -9.71 -0.63 0.76
C LYS A 83 -9.00 -0.21 -0.53
N CYS A 84 -8.68 -1.18 -1.38
CA CYS A 84 -8.22 -0.88 -2.73
C CYS A 84 -9.35 -0.29 -3.57
N LEU A 85 -8.98 0.59 -4.50
CA LEU A 85 -9.86 0.98 -5.59
C LEU A 85 -10.08 -0.21 -6.55
N PRO A 86 -11.07 -0.15 -7.46
CA PRO A 86 -11.32 -1.24 -8.41
C PRO A 86 -10.11 -1.59 -9.28
N GLU A 87 -9.26 -0.60 -9.59
CA GLU A 87 -8.00 -0.78 -10.31
C GLU A 87 -7.05 -1.72 -9.56
N GLY A 88 -7.06 -1.68 -8.23
CA GLY A 88 -6.21 -2.46 -7.32
C GLY A 88 -5.11 -1.61 -6.66
N LEU A 89 -4.10 -2.28 -6.11
CA LEU A 89 -2.87 -1.66 -5.61
C LEU A 89 -1.76 -1.88 -6.62
N TRP A 90 -1.01 -0.83 -6.94
CA TRP A 90 -0.01 -0.82 -8.02
C TRP A 90 1.26 -0.10 -7.58
N PHE A 91 2.40 -0.64 -7.98
CA PHE A 91 3.73 -0.02 -7.81
C PHE A 91 4.60 -0.35 -9.01
N GLY A 92 5.23 0.65 -9.62
CA GLY A 92 6.15 0.43 -10.74
C GLY A 92 5.51 -0.23 -11.96
N GLY A 93 4.21 -0.02 -12.18
CA GLY A 93 3.43 -0.65 -13.25
C GLY A 93 3.02 -2.10 -12.97
N GLU A 94 3.19 -2.58 -11.74
CA GLU A 94 2.90 -3.96 -11.35
C GLU A 94 1.78 -4.04 -10.30
N LYS A 95 0.84 -4.95 -10.51
CA LYS A 95 -0.30 -5.15 -9.59
C LYS A 95 0.09 -5.98 -8.37
N PHE A 96 -0.29 -5.51 -7.19
CA PHE A 96 -0.16 -6.21 -5.93
C PHE A 96 -1.55 -6.56 -5.36
N LYS A 97 -1.65 -7.74 -4.75
CA LYS A 97 -2.82 -8.16 -3.98
C LYS A 97 -2.57 -7.85 -2.50
N VAL A 98 -3.45 -7.07 -1.88
CA VAL A 98 -3.44 -6.92 -0.41
C VAL A 98 -3.82 -8.26 0.24
N VAL A 99 -2.94 -8.79 1.07
CA VAL A 99 -3.07 -10.10 1.72
C VAL A 99 -3.54 -9.95 3.15
N GLN A 100 -2.93 -9.03 3.90
CA GLN A 100 -3.23 -8.79 5.31
C GLN A 100 -3.10 -7.30 5.60
N LYS A 101 -3.85 -6.83 6.60
CA LYS A 101 -3.72 -5.48 7.12
C LYS A 101 -4.15 -5.45 8.57
N ASP A 102 -3.51 -4.57 9.32
CA ASP A 102 -3.95 -4.12 10.63
C ASP A 102 -3.65 -2.62 10.71
N LEU A 103 -4.68 -1.79 10.81
CA LEU A 103 -4.51 -0.33 10.78
C LEU A 103 -4.28 0.27 12.17
N ALA A 104 -4.19 -0.56 13.21
CA ALA A 104 -3.98 -0.15 14.59
C ALA A 104 -3.05 -1.15 15.31
N VAL A 105 -1.88 -1.39 14.74
CA VAL A 105 -0.83 -2.21 15.38
C VAL A 105 -0.16 -1.38 16.47
N GLU A 106 -0.16 -1.89 17.69
CA GLU A 106 0.60 -1.35 18.81
C GLU A 106 2.06 -1.80 18.73
N GLU A 107 2.98 -0.85 18.55
CA GLU A 107 4.43 -1.08 18.53
C GLU A 107 5.10 -0.11 19.51
N GLY A 108 5.53 -0.65 20.66
CA GLY A 108 6.03 0.17 21.77
C GLY A 108 4.98 1.13 22.29
N ASP A 109 5.28 2.44 22.28
CA ASP A 109 4.38 3.51 22.69
C ASP A 109 3.64 4.16 21.50
N GLN A 110 3.66 3.52 20.33
CA GLN A 110 3.09 4.05 19.10
C GLN A 110 2.09 3.08 18.50
N THR A 111 1.09 3.66 17.85
CA THR A 111 0.14 2.91 17.01
C THR A 111 0.44 3.21 15.56
N ILE A 112 0.70 2.15 14.80
CA ILE A 112 1.01 2.23 13.38
C ILE A 112 -0.01 1.43 12.57
N GLY A 113 -0.28 1.88 11.36
CA GLY A 113 -0.95 1.03 10.41
C GLY A 113 0.06 0.14 9.68
N TRP A 114 -0.32 -1.09 9.40
CA TRP A 114 0.48 -2.05 8.67
C TRP A 114 -0.39 -2.74 7.61
N ILE A 115 0.14 -2.84 6.40
CA ILE A 115 -0.50 -3.56 5.30
C ILE A 115 0.55 -4.41 4.62
N PHE A 116 0.24 -5.67 4.39
CA PHE A 116 1.04 -6.57 3.58
C PHE A 116 0.32 -6.86 2.26
N ALA A 117 1.04 -6.66 1.15
CA ALA A 117 0.58 -7.01 -0.18
C ALA A 117 1.64 -7.83 -0.93
N SER A 118 1.21 -8.62 -1.91
CA SER A 118 2.10 -9.53 -2.64
C SER A 118 1.70 -9.67 -4.10
N ARG A 119 2.69 -10.03 -4.91
CA ARG A 119 2.57 -10.62 -6.24
C ARG A 119 3.51 -11.85 -6.30
N PRO A 120 3.49 -12.68 -7.36
CA PRO A 120 4.38 -13.83 -7.42
C PRO A 120 5.86 -13.46 -7.16
N LYS A 121 6.47 -14.10 -6.14
CA LYS A 121 7.87 -13.92 -5.71
C LYS A 121 8.26 -12.54 -5.15
N GLN A 122 7.31 -11.62 -5.01
CA GLN A 122 7.59 -10.28 -4.47
C GLN A 122 6.51 -9.87 -3.47
N GLY A 123 6.94 -9.27 -2.37
CA GLY A 123 6.05 -8.74 -1.35
C GLY A 123 6.38 -7.30 -1.00
N VAL A 124 5.41 -6.63 -0.40
CA VAL A 124 5.54 -5.26 0.06
C VAL A 124 4.85 -5.08 1.41
N HIS A 125 5.58 -4.51 2.37
CA HIS A 125 5.02 -3.98 3.60
C HIS A 125 4.81 -2.50 3.47
N ILE A 126 3.62 -2.03 3.81
CA ILE A 126 3.26 -0.62 3.85
C ILE A 126 3.04 -0.28 5.31
N ILE A 127 3.87 0.60 5.85
CA ILE A 127 3.86 1.02 7.25
C ILE A 127 3.39 2.46 7.31
N LEU A 128 2.34 2.68 8.07
CA LEU A 128 1.68 3.94 8.26
C LEU A 128 2.11 4.50 9.61
N THR A 129 3.16 5.30 9.59
CA THR A 129 3.56 6.09 10.77
C THR A 129 2.69 7.35 10.85
N THR A 130 2.83 8.09 11.95
CA THR A 130 2.20 9.40 12.16
C THR A 130 2.66 10.48 11.17
N ALA A 131 3.80 10.29 10.49
CA ALA A 131 4.38 11.32 9.63
C ALA A 131 4.60 10.87 8.18
N GLN A 132 4.71 9.57 7.93
CA GLN A 132 5.17 9.03 6.64
C GLN A 132 4.51 7.69 6.31
N ILE A 133 4.43 7.38 5.02
CA ILE A 133 4.24 6.03 4.51
C ILE A 133 5.61 5.45 4.19
N LEU A 134 5.95 4.32 4.80
CA LEU A 134 7.08 3.52 4.35
C LEU A 134 6.54 2.37 3.50
N VAL A 135 7.14 2.14 2.34
CA VAL A 135 6.81 1.02 1.45
C VAL A 135 8.08 0.21 1.24
N VAL A 136 8.09 -1.00 1.81
CA VAL A 136 9.27 -1.86 1.91
C VAL A 136 9.04 -3.10 1.08
N PHE A 137 9.77 -3.19 -0.03
CA PHE A 137 9.67 -4.32 -0.95
C PHE A 137 10.68 -5.40 -0.59
N PHE A 138 10.30 -6.66 -0.81
CA PHE A 138 11.22 -7.79 -0.78
C PHE A 138 10.98 -8.70 -2.00
N ASP A 139 12.02 -9.45 -2.35
CA ASP A 139 12.02 -10.36 -3.49
C ASP A 139 12.54 -11.72 -3.05
N GLU A 140 11.67 -12.73 -3.13
CA GLU A 140 11.97 -14.10 -2.74
C GLU A 140 13.07 -14.72 -3.62
N SER A 141 13.19 -14.28 -4.87
CA SER A 141 14.27 -14.75 -5.76
C SER A 141 15.66 -14.31 -5.30
N LYS A 142 15.73 -13.30 -4.42
CA LYS A 142 16.96 -12.83 -3.78
C LYS A 142 17.17 -13.42 -2.39
N GLY A 143 16.35 -14.40 -1.99
CA GLY A 143 16.43 -15.04 -0.68
C GLY A 143 15.85 -14.19 0.46
N LEU A 144 15.11 -13.12 0.16
CA LEU A 144 14.39 -12.33 1.16
C LEU A 144 12.99 -12.95 1.39
N THR A 145 12.57 -13.09 2.64
CA THR A 145 11.27 -13.71 3.00
C THR A 145 10.37 -12.71 3.72
N LEU A 146 9.10 -13.08 3.87
CA LEU A 146 8.03 -12.27 4.47
C LEU A 146 8.37 -11.62 5.82
N GLY A 147 9.21 -12.26 6.65
CA GLY A 147 9.46 -11.83 8.02
C GLY A 147 8.34 -12.29 8.94
#